data_AF-A0A182UKS0-F1
#
_entry.id   AF-A0A182UKS0-F1
#
_cell.length_a   1.000
_cell.length_b   1.000
_cell.length_c   1.000
_cell.angle_alpha   90.00
_cell.angle_beta   90.00
_cell.angle_gamma   90.00
#
_symmetry.space_group_name_H-M   'P 1'
#
loop_
_entity.id
_entity.type
_entity.pdbx_description
1 polymer ?
#
loop_
_entity_poly.entity_id
_entity_poly.type
_entity_poly.pdbx_seq_one_letter_code
_entity_poly.pdbx_strand_id
1 'polypeptide(L)'
;LMDYWYTENGKQIYGAPLGGIGAGTIGRGFAGEFCRYQLKPGLYEYNTVHANQFIVTIKDETGATIFHSLLSTYRHSSSTVRNLFCRAFERNRKCHSEPGDDD
;
A
#
# COMPACT_ATOMS: atom_id res chain seq x y z
N LEU A 1 -26.89 -4.64 10.16
CA LEU A 1 -27.61 -5.88 10.52
C LEU A 1 -26.59 -7.01 10.38
N MET A 2 -26.28 -7.73 11.45
CA MET A 2 -25.39 -8.89 11.33
C MET A 2 -26.16 -9.97 10.57
N ASP A 3 -25.60 -10.45 9.46
CA ASP A 3 -26.24 -11.45 8.63
C ASP A 3 -25.95 -12.84 9.21
N TYR A 4 -26.89 -13.39 9.96
CA TYR A 4 -26.74 -14.69 10.62
C TYR A 4 -26.81 -15.87 9.64
N TRP A 5 -27.21 -15.63 8.38
CA TRP A 5 -27.30 -16.66 7.35
C TRP A 5 -25.98 -16.82 6.58
N TYR A 6 -25.20 -15.74 6.46
CA TYR A 6 -23.92 -15.70 5.74
C TYR A 6 -22.80 -15.19 6.65
N THR A 7 -22.21 -16.12 7.41
CA THR A 7 -21.06 -15.80 8.26
C THR A 7 -19.80 -15.59 7.43
N GLU A 8 -19.35 -14.34 7.34
CA GLU A 8 -18.03 -14.00 6.79
C GLU A 8 -16.92 -14.48 7.73
N ASN A 9 -16.16 -15.49 7.29
CA ASN A 9 -15.02 -16.00 8.05
C ASN A 9 -13.80 -15.09 7.90
N GLY A 10 -13.23 -14.69 9.03
CA GLY A 10 -12.00 -13.91 9.04
C GLY A 10 -10.82 -14.71 8.46
N LYS A 11 -10.13 -14.14 7.48
CA LYS A 11 -8.87 -14.68 6.97
C LYS A 11 -7.76 -14.54 8.02
N GLN A 12 -6.86 -15.53 8.11
CA GLN A 12 -5.66 -15.49 8.96
C GLN A 12 -4.57 -14.60 8.34
N ILE A 13 -4.92 -13.36 8.01
CA ILE A 13 -4.01 -12.37 7.43
C ILE A 13 -4.04 -11.04 8.17
N TYR A 14 -5.05 -10.80 9.01
CA TYR A 14 -5.29 -9.50 9.63
C TYR A 14 -4.32 -9.20 10.77
N GLY A 15 -3.82 -7.97 10.81
CA GLY A 15 -3.08 -7.40 11.93
C GLY A 15 -3.94 -6.48 12.80
N ALA A 16 -3.26 -5.64 13.58
CA ALA A 16 -3.91 -4.67 14.45
C ALA A 16 -4.66 -3.60 13.64
N PRO A 17 -5.88 -3.22 14.04
CA PRO A 17 -6.63 -2.15 13.38
C PRO A 17 -5.99 -0.78 13.65
N LEU A 18 -6.02 0.08 12.64
CA LEU A 18 -5.61 1.47 12.71
C LEU A 18 -6.88 2.33 12.72
N GLY A 19 -7.15 3.03 13.82
CA GLY A 19 -8.31 3.91 13.95
C GLY A 19 -8.78 4.08 15.39
N GLY A 20 -9.47 5.19 15.67
CA GLY A 20 -10.03 5.52 16.99
C GLY A 20 -11.45 5.00 17.17
N ILE A 21 -11.93 5.03 18.42
CA ILE A 21 -13.31 4.68 18.76
C ILE A 21 -14.26 5.67 18.06
N GLY A 22 -15.25 5.16 17.32
CA GLY A 22 -16.24 5.97 16.61
C GLY A 22 -15.78 6.63 15.30
N ALA A 23 -14.48 6.62 14.99
CA ALA A 23 -13.93 7.18 13.74
C ALA A 23 -13.93 6.19 12.56
N GLY A 24 -14.11 4.90 12.86
CA GLY A 24 -13.88 3.81 11.92
C GLY A 24 -12.43 3.33 11.94
N THR A 25 -12.20 2.13 11.41
CA THR A 25 -10.86 1.49 11.44
C THR A 25 -10.45 0.94 10.08
N ILE A 26 -9.14 0.89 9.83
CA ILE A 26 -8.53 0.24 8.68
C ILE A 26 -7.59 -0.84 9.20
N GLY A 27 -7.85 -2.09 8.84
CA GLY A 27 -7.02 -3.25 9.15
C GLY A 27 -5.90 -3.37 8.13
N ARG A 28 -4.67 -3.35 8.64
CA ARG A 28 -3.47 -3.70 7.90
C ARG A 28 -3.09 -5.15 8.22
N GLY A 29 -2.88 -5.95 7.18
CA GLY A 29 -2.42 -7.32 7.31
C GLY A 29 -0.95 -7.38 7.67
N PHE A 30 -0.51 -8.51 8.22
CA PHE A 30 0.89 -8.69 8.62
C PHE A 30 1.85 -8.64 7.42
N ALA A 31 1.37 -9.02 6.23
CA ALA A 31 2.13 -8.96 4.99
C ALA A 31 2.16 -7.55 4.36
N GLY A 32 1.54 -6.56 5.01
CA GLY A 32 1.65 -5.14 4.68
C GLY A 32 0.47 -4.56 3.88
N GLU A 33 -0.50 -5.39 3.47
CA GLU A 33 -1.69 -4.99 2.72
C GLU A 33 -2.78 -4.32 3.57
N PHE A 34 -3.51 -3.37 2.99
CA PHE A 34 -4.70 -2.79 3.62
C PHE A 34 -5.94 -3.54 3.13
N CYS A 35 -6.54 -4.35 4.00
CA CYS A 35 -7.47 -5.42 3.61
C CYS A 35 -8.80 -5.48 4.38
N ARG A 36 -9.01 -4.60 5.37
CA ARG A 36 -10.26 -4.56 6.14
C ARG A 36 -10.67 -3.13 6.45
N TYR A 37 -11.76 -2.65 5.88
CA TYR A 37 -12.22 -1.27 6.06
C TYR A 37 -13.54 -1.26 6.86
N GLN A 38 -13.52 -0.56 7.99
CA GLN A 38 -14.66 -0.31 8.87
C GLN A 38 -14.92 1.18 8.93
N LEU A 39 -14.97 1.83 7.76
CA LEU A 39 -15.18 3.27 7.66
C LEU A 39 -16.64 3.66 7.85
N LYS A 40 -17.56 2.74 7.50
CA LYS A 40 -19.00 2.89 7.73
C LYS A 40 -19.37 2.11 8.99
N PRO A 41 -19.95 2.75 10.01
CA PRO A 41 -20.35 2.06 11.24
C PRO A 41 -21.25 0.84 10.95
N GLY A 42 -20.89 -0.31 11.51
CA GLY A 42 -21.64 -1.56 11.34
C GLY A 42 -21.47 -2.27 10.00
N LEU A 43 -20.60 -1.78 9.10
CA LEU A 43 -20.24 -2.44 7.84
C LEU A 43 -18.75 -2.78 7.82
N TYR A 44 -18.45 -3.97 7.28
CA TYR A 44 -17.10 -4.49 7.14
C TYR A 44 -16.82 -4.78 5.66
N GLU A 45 -15.85 -4.07 5.08
CA GLU A 45 -15.42 -4.29 3.71
C GLU A 45 -14.08 -5.04 3.71
N TYR A 46 -14.04 -6.27 3.18
CA TYR A 46 -12.86 -7.16 3.17
C TYR A 46 -12.13 -7.16 1.82
N ASN A 47 -11.92 -5.96 1.26
CA ASN A 47 -11.21 -5.76 0.00
C ASN A 47 -9.74 -5.37 0.26
N THR A 48 -8.82 -5.96 -0.50
CA THR A 48 -7.42 -5.51 -0.48
C THR A 48 -7.22 -4.41 -1.52
N VAL A 49 -6.88 -3.20 -1.08
CA VAL A 49 -6.57 -2.09 -2.00
C VAL A 49 -5.08 -2.08 -2.27
N HIS A 50 -4.68 -2.53 -3.47
CA HIS A 50 -3.27 -2.66 -3.84
C HIS A 50 -2.53 -1.33 -4.01
N ALA A 51 -3.24 -0.22 -4.24
CA ALA A 51 -2.62 1.10 -4.33
C ALA A 51 -2.09 1.61 -2.98
N ASN A 52 -2.65 1.12 -1.87
CA ASN A 52 -2.25 1.53 -0.53
C ASN A 52 -1.06 0.67 -0.08
N GLN A 53 0.16 1.16 -0.28
CA GLN A 53 1.38 0.48 0.13
C GLN A 53 2.45 1.48 0.56
N PHE A 54 3.36 1.02 1.41
CA PHE A 54 4.56 1.78 1.76
C PHE A 54 5.72 1.39 0.85
N ILE A 55 6.56 2.37 0.55
CA ILE A 55 7.67 2.25 -0.38
C ILE A 55 8.94 2.68 0.31
N VAL A 56 9.99 1.87 0.21
CA VAL A 56 11.34 2.27 0.62
C VAL A 56 12.12 2.65 -0.62
N THR A 57 12.71 3.85 -0.58
CA THR A 57 13.65 4.35 -1.57
C THR A 57 14.94 4.70 -0.88
N ILE A 58 16.04 4.09 -1.31
CA ILE A 58 17.39 4.39 -0.81
C ILE A 58 18.11 5.14 -1.92
N LYS A 59 18.68 6.28 -1.58
CA LYS A 59 19.45 7.13 -2.48
C LYS A 59 20.87 7.29 -1.97
N ASP A 60 21.78 7.48 -2.90
CA ASP A 60 23.16 7.84 -2.63
C ASP A 60 23.30 9.33 -2.27
N GLU A 61 24.49 9.74 -1.80
CA GLU A 61 24.84 11.14 -1.53
C GLU A 61 24.67 12.04 -2.76
N THR A 62 24.83 11.48 -3.96
CA THR A 62 24.61 12.14 -5.25
C THR A 62 23.13 12.26 -5.65
N GLY A 63 22.21 11.70 -4.85
CA GLY A 63 20.77 11.68 -5.14
C GLY A 63 20.30 10.54 -6.06
N ALA A 64 21.22 9.72 -6.57
CA ALA A 64 20.93 8.56 -7.40
C ALA A 64 20.18 7.48 -6.59
N THR A 65 19.14 6.86 -7.18
CA THR A 65 18.36 5.82 -6.48
C THR A 65 19.08 4.48 -6.56
N ILE A 66 19.57 3.99 -5.42
CA ILE A 66 20.27 2.70 -5.27
C ILE A 66 19.26 1.55 -5.18
N PHE A 67 18.18 1.75 -4.42
CA PHE A 67 17.20 0.70 -4.14
C PHE A 67 15.81 1.28 -4.04
N HIS A 68 14.84 0.54 -4.57
CA HIS A 68 13.43 0.89 -4.46
C HIS A 68 12.59 -0.37 -4.36
N SER A 69 11.77 -0.48 -3.31
CA SER A 69 10.94 -1.67 -3.11
C SER A 69 9.67 -1.36 -2.32
N LEU A 70 8.65 -2.19 -2.57
CA LEU A 70 7.43 -2.25 -1.78
C LEU A 70 7.70 -2.92 -0.43
N LEU A 71 7.24 -2.31 0.66
CA LEU A 71 7.25 -2.92 1.99
C LEU A 71 6.03 -3.83 2.20
N SER A 72 5.92 -4.85 1.35
CA SER A 72 4.89 -5.88 1.46
C SER A 72 5.41 -7.22 0.96
N THR A 73 5.11 -8.29 1.70
CA THR A 73 5.37 -9.67 1.28
C THR A 73 4.21 -10.27 0.50
N TYR A 74 3.11 -9.52 0.35
CA TYR A 74 1.92 -9.95 -0.35
C TYR A 74 2.21 -10.17 -1.85
N ARG A 75 1.98 -11.39 -2.32
CA ARG A 75 2.23 -11.79 -3.71
C ARG A 75 1.06 -11.35 -4.58
N HIS A 76 1.26 -10.35 -5.43
CA HIS A 76 0.28 -9.96 -6.44
C HIS A 76 0.16 -11.03 -7.53
N SER A 77 -1.06 -11.50 -7.81
CA SER A 77 -1.35 -12.38 -8.97
C SER A 77 -1.48 -11.60 -10.28
N SER A 78 -1.76 -10.29 -10.21
CA SER A 78 -1.92 -9.42 -11.38
C SER A 78 -0.63 -8.68 -11.74
N SER A 79 -0.20 -8.84 -12.98
CA SER A 79 0.96 -8.17 -13.60
C SER A 79 0.84 -6.64 -13.69
N THR A 80 -0.36 -6.09 -13.50
CA THR A 80 -0.66 -4.66 -13.73
C THR A 80 -0.05 -3.74 -12.67
N VAL A 81 -0.03 -4.15 -11.39
CA VAL A 81 0.48 -3.31 -10.29
C VAL A 81 2.00 -3.19 -10.32
N ARG A 82 2.71 -4.25 -10.74
CA ARG A 82 4.16 -4.20 -11.01
C ARG A 82 4.50 -3.12 -12.03
N ASN A 83 3.72 -3.02 -13.11
CA ASN A 83 3.97 -2.03 -14.16
C ASN A 83 3.76 -0.59 -13.68
N LEU A 84 2.78 -0.35 -12.81
CA LEU A 84 2.55 0.98 -12.23
C LEU A 84 3.72 1.40 -11.32
N PHE A 85 4.27 0.44 -10.57
CA PHE A 85 5.41 0.65 -9.68
C PHE A 85 6.71 0.89 -10.45
N CYS A 86 7.01 0.06 -11.46
CA CYS A 86 8.13 0.30 -12.38
C CYS A 86 8.03 1.69 -13.04
N ARG A 87 6.84 2.12 -13.45
CA ARG A 87 6.63 3.46 -14.03
C ARG A 87 6.80 4.61 -13.03
N ALA A 88 6.47 4.41 -11.74
CA ALA A 88 6.75 5.41 -10.70
C ALA A 88 8.26 5.52 -10.42
N PHE A 89 8.97 4.40 -10.45
CA PHE A 89 10.43 4.35 -10.36
C PHE A 89 11.11 5.06 -11.54
N GLU A 90 10.66 4.83 -12.78
CA GLU A 90 11.19 5.51 -13.98
C GLU A 90 10.96 7.03 -13.95
N ARG A 91 9.82 7.49 -13.42
CA ARG A 91 9.56 8.94 -13.25
C ARG A 91 10.52 9.60 -12.27
N ASN A 92 10.86 8.94 -11.16
CA ASN A 92 11.83 9.47 -10.19
C ASN A 92 13.26 9.58 -10.75
N ARG A 93 13.61 8.81 -11.78
CA ARG A 93 14.92 8.92 -12.46
C ARG A 93 15.01 10.18 -13.34
N LYS A 94 13.88 10.75 -13.76
CA LYS A 94 13.83 11.91 -14.67
C LYS A 94 13.84 13.28 -13.97
N CYS A 95 13.72 13.32 -12.64
CA CYS A 95 13.73 14.57 -11.87
C CYS A 95 15.15 15.11 -11.56
N HIS A 96 16.21 14.42 -11.99
CA HIS A 96 17.56 14.97 -12.10
C HIS A 96 17.87 15.17 -13.60
N SER A 97 17.30 16.21 -14.20
CA SER A 97 17.96 16.91 -15.30
C SER A 97 18.77 18.05 -14.68
N GLU A 98 20.02 18.13 -15.09
CA GLU A 98 21.13 18.97 -14.64
C GLU A 98 20.75 20.40 -14.19
N PRO A 99 21.40 20.98 -13.17
CA PRO A 99 21.41 22.43 -13.03
C PRO A 99 22.06 22.99 -14.29
N GLY A 100 21.32 23.79 -15.06
CA GLY A 100 21.89 24.52 -16.19
C GLY A 100 22.98 25.44 -15.67
N ASP A 101 24.14 25.39 -16.33
CA ASP A 101 25.20 26.36 -16.16
C ASP A 101 24.66 27.73 -16.65
N ASP A 102 24.42 28.64 -15.71
CA ASP A 102 24.11 30.04 -16.01
C ASP A 102 25.44 30.76 -16.31
N ASP A 103 25.74 30.93 -17.61
CA ASP A 103 26.72 31.91 -18.14
C ASP A 103 26.16 33.35 -18.08
#